data_AF-F3C843-F1
#
_entry.id   AF-F3C843-F1
#
_cell.length_a   1.000
_cell.length_b   1.000
_cell.length_c   1.000
_cell.angle_alpha   90.00
_cell.angle_beta   90.00
_cell.angle_gamma   90.00
#
_symmetry.space_group_name_H-M   'P 1'
#
loop_
_entity.id
_entity.type
_entity.pdbx_description
1 polymer ?
#
loop_
_entity_poly.entity_id
_entity_poly.type
_entity_poly.pdbx_seq_one_letter_code
_entity_poly.pdbx_strand_id
1 'polypeptide(L)'
;GKRRLATAIANSAPGRFLSAWWFAAWGFDWIYDKLFVKPYLAISHVLRSDPFDRTIGLIPRLVKGGHDTMSRTETGQLRWYAASIAVGAVLVLGAVVLVAI
;
A
#
# COMPACT_ATOMS: atom_id res chain seq x y z
N GLY A 1 34.11 40.04 -42.20
CA GLY A 1 32.94 39.78 -43.06
C GLY A 1 32.04 38.68 -42.52
N LYS A 2 32.41 37.40 -42.68
CA LYS A 2 31.47 36.26 -42.50
C LYS A 2 31.33 35.69 -41.07
N ARG A 3 32.28 36.00 -40.17
CA ARG A 3 32.27 35.48 -38.78
C ARG A 3 31.39 36.28 -37.80
N ARG A 4 31.11 37.57 -38.07
CA ARG A 4 30.26 38.43 -37.21
C ARG A 4 28.77 38.11 -37.32
N LEU A 5 28.30 37.70 -38.50
CA LEU A 5 26.90 37.29 -38.69
C LEU A 5 26.62 35.94 -38.01
N ALA A 6 27.55 34.99 -38.11
CA ALA A 6 27.46 33.72 -37.40
C ALA A 6 27.48 33.90 -35.87
N THR A 7 28.28 34.83 -35.34
CA THR A 7 28.30 35.13 -33.89
C THR A 7 27.11 35.97 -33.44
N ALA A 8 26.52 36.81 -34.30
CA ALA A 8 25.30 37.55 -33.99
C ALA A 8 24.06 36.62 -33.95
N ILE A 9 23.98 35.64 -34.85
CA ILE A 9 22.93 34.62 -34.86
C ILE A 9 23.12 33.63 -33.70
N ALA A 10 24.36 33.24 -33.38
CA ALA A 10 24.64 32.42 -32.19
C ALA A 10 24.33 33.14 -30.86
N ASN A 11 24.46 34.48 -30.81
CA ASN A 11 24.06 35.30 -29.66
C ASN A 11 22.58 35.69 -29.64
N SER A 12 21.79 35.26 -30.64
CA SER A 12 20.35 35.45 -30.63
C SER A 12 19.71 34.42 -29.68
N ALA A 13 18.66 34.83 -28.97
CA ALA A 13 17.93 33.97 -28.02
C ALA A 13 17.50 32.61 -28.61
N PRO A 14 17.04 32.50 -29.88
CA PRO A 14 16.71 31.22 -30.50
C PRO A 14 17.94 30.33 -30.75
N GLY A 15 19.10 30.91 -31.11
CA GLY A 15 20.33 30.17 -31.39
C GLY A 15 20.92 29.51 -30.15
N ARG A 16 20.91 30.22 -29.02
CA ARG A 16 21.29 29.64 -27.71
C ARG A 16 20.29 28.61 -27.22
N PHE A 17 19.00 28.80 -27.50
CA PHE A 17 17.96 27.84 -27.13
C PHE A 17 18.12 26.54 -27.91
N LEU A 18 18.35 26.60 -29.23
CA LEU A 18 18.64 25.39 -30.03
C LEU A 18 19.94 24.71 -29.61
N SER A 19 21.01 25.47 -29.32
CA SER A 19 22.26 24.84 -28.87
C SER A 19 22.11 24.17 -27.51
N ALA A 20 21.38 24.78 -26.58
CA ALA A 20 21.08 24.19 -25.28
C ALA A 20 20.16 22.96 -25.40
N TRP A 21 19.21 22.99 -26.33
CA TRP A 21 18.28 21.89 -26.59
C TRP A 21 18.96 20.69 -27.26
N TRP A 22 19.92 20.95 -28.15
CA TRP A 22 20.79 19.92 -28.73
C TRP A 22 21.72 19.32 -27.67
N PHE A 23 22.30 20.15 -26.78
CA PHE A 23 23.11 19.69 -25.65
C PHE A 23 22.31 18.90 -24.62
N ALA A 24 21.03 19.19 -24.47
CA ALA A 24 20.11 18.43 -23.62
C ALA A 24 19.67 17.09 -24.23
N ALA A 25 20.40 16.57 -25.22
CA ALA A 25 20.07 15.35 -25.96
C ALA A 25 18.59 15.33 -26.43
N TRP A 26 18.13 16.46 -26.99
CA TRP A 26 16.75 16.66 -27.45
C TRP A 26 15.67 16.54 -26.37
N GLY A 27 16.05 16.54 -25.08
CA GLY A 27 15.14 16.31 -23.96
C GLY A 27 14.69 14.86 -23.80
N PHE A 28 15.29 13.92 -24.55
CA PHE A 28 14.96 12.49 -24.46
C PHE A 28 15.25 11.93 -23.07
N ASP A 29 16.31 12.41 -22.44
CA ASP A 29 16.69 12.04 -21.07
C ASP A 29 15.59 12.40 -20.06
N TRP A 30 14.97 13.58 -20.20
CA TRP A 30 13.84 14.00 -19.36
C TRP A 30 12.58 13.15 -19.60
N ILE A 31 12.31 12.81 -20.87
CA ILE A 31 11.18 11.95 -21.23
C ILE A 31 11.38 10.55 -20.64
N TYR A 32 12.57 9.98 -20.79
CA TYR A 32 12.89 8.65 -20.28
C TYR A 32 12.81 8.60 -18.76
N ASP A 33 13.37 9.61 -18.10
CA ASP A 33 13.35 9.71 -16.65
C ASP A 33 11.92 9.81 -16.09
N LYS A 34 11.04 10.51 -16.81
CA LYS A 34 9.63 10.68 -16.40
C LYS A 34 8.73 9.50 -16.79
N LEU A 35 8.97 8.86 -17.93
CA LEU A 35 8.12 7.80 -18.46
C LEU A 35 8.51 6.41 -17.93
N PHE A 36 9.78 6.19 -17.59
CA PHE A 36 10.28 4.87 -17.18
C PHE A 36 10.89 4.89 -15.78
N VAL A 37 11.85 5.77 -15.50
CA VAL A 37 12.63 5.73 -14.25
C VAL A 37 11.76 6.05 -13.03
N LYS A 38 11.07 7.20 -13.06
CA LYS A 38 10.17 7.62 -11.96
C LYS A 38 9.04 6.66 -11.68
N PRO A 39 8.26 6.17 -12.66
CA PRO A 39 7.21 5.20 -12.38
C PRO A 39 7.75 3.87 -11.87
N TYR A 40 8.90 3.39 -12.38
CA TYR A 40 9.53 2.19 -11.86
C TYR A 40 9.95 2.34 -10.38
N LEU A 41 10.59 3.45 -10.04
CA LEU A 41 10.97 3.78 -8.66
C LEU A 41 9.74 3.99 -7.76
N ALA A 42 8.65 4.55 -8.28
CA ALA A 42 7.41 4.69 -7.52
C ALA A 42 6.80 3.32 -7.18
N ILE A 43 6.76 2.41 -8.16
CA ILE A 43 6.28 1.03 -7.93
C ILE A 43 7.14 0.33 -6.90
N SER A 44 8.48 0.42 -7.02
CA SER A 44 9.38 -0.20 -6.05
C SER A 44 9.25 0.41 -4.65
N HIS A 45 9.01 1.72 -4.55
CA HIS A 45 8.79 2.39 -3.27
C HIS A 45 7.47 1.95 -2.60
N VAL A 46 6.40 1.78 -3.37
CA VAL A 46 5.12 1.25 -2.87
C VAL A 46 5.29 -0.19 -2.39
N LEU A 47 5.95 -1.02 -3.19
CA LEU A 47 6.15 -2.44 -2.88
C LEU A 47 7.18 -2.68 -1.76
N ARG A 48 8.05 -1.69 -1.45
CA ARG A 48 9.00 -1.73 -0.33
C ARG A 48 8.36 -2.04 1.02
N SER A 49 7.08 -1.69 1.17
CA SER A 49 6.34 -1.92 2.41
C SER A 49 5.77 -3.34 2.57
N ASP A 50 6.10 -4.24 1.64
CA ASP A 50 5.65 -5.64 1.54
C ASP A 50 4.18 -5.82 1.93
N PRO A 51 3.25 -5.39 1.05
CA PRO A 51 1.82 -5.52 1.32
C PRO A 51 1.37 -6.96 1.58
N PHE A 52 2.10 -7.95 1.04
CA PHE A 52 1.85 -9.36 1.30
C PHE A 52 2.22 -9.78 2.73
N ASP A 53 3.35 -9.29 3.28
CA ASP A 53 3.73 -9.55 4.66
C ASP A 53 2.69 -8.98 5.64
N ARG A 54 2.17 -7.78 5.35
CA ARG A 54 1.08 -7.19 6.14
C ARG A 54 -0.20 -8.04 6.12
N THR A 55 -0.50 -8.65 4.98
CA THR A 55 -1.69 -9.49 4.80
C THR A 55 -1.55 -10.79 5.56
N ILE A 56 -0.39 -11.45 5.47
CA ILE A 56 -0.10 -12.68 6.22
C ILE A 56 -0.05 -12.38 7.72
N GLY A 57 0.53 -11.24 8.13
CA GLY A 57 0.58 -10.78 9.52
C GLY A 57 -0.78 -10.43 10.12
N LEU A 58 -1.83 -10.28 9.31
CA LEU A 58 -3.20 -10.07 9.80
C LEU A 58 -3.73 -11.31 10.53
N ILE A 59 -3.49 -12.50 9.98
CA ILE A 59 -3.97 -13.78 10.53
C ILE A 59 -3.49 -13.99 11.97
N PRO A 60 -2.17 -13.95 12.29
CA PRO A 60 -1.71 -14.14 13.66
C PRO A 60 -2.15 -13.02 14.59
N ARG A 61 -2.37 -11.79 14.10
CA ARG A 61 -2.93 -10.70 14.93
C ARG A 61 -4.38 -10.98 15.31
N LEU A 62 -5.19 -11.47 14.38
CA LEU A 62 -6.57 -11.87 14.65
C LEU A 62 -6.62 -13.06 15.62
N VAL A 63 -5.77 -14.07 15.40
CA VAL A 63 -5.69 -15.23 16.29
C VAL A 63 -5.26 -14.84 17.70
N LYS A 64 -4.25 -13.98 17.86
CA LYS A 64 -3.81 -13.48 19.17
C LYS A 64 -4.87 -12.63 19.84
N GLY A 65 -5.51 -11.71 19.10
CA GLY A 65 -6.61 -10.90 19.62
C GLY A 65 -7.77 -11.77 20.10
N GLY A 66 -8.16 -12.78 19.30
CA GLY A 66 -9.16 -13.77 19.67
C GLY A 66 -8.77 -14.52 20.94
N HIS A 67 -7.53 -15.01 21.02
CA HIS A 67 -7.00 -15.69 22.20
C HIS A 67 -7.07 -14.81 23.46
N ASP A 68 -6.62 -13.56 23.38
CA ASP A 68 -6.65 -12.63 24.51
C ASP A 68 -8.08 -12.34 24.96
N THR A 69 -9.01 -12.17 24.02
CA THR A 69 -10.44 -11.97 24.36
C THR A 69 -11.05 -13.21 24.99
N MET A 70 -10.72 -14.40 24.50
CA MET A 70 -11.23 -15.66 25.03
C MET A 70 -10.66 -15.96 26.41
N SER A 71 -9.36 -15.74 26.61
CA SER A 71 -8.70 -15.91 27.90
C SER A 71 -9.32 -15.04 28.98
N ARG A 72 -9.78 -13.82 28.64
CA ARG A 72 -10.50 -12.94 29.58
C ARG A 72 -11.87 -13.49 30.01
N THR A 73 -12.47 -14.43 29.27
CA THR A 73 -13.74 -15.05 29.67
C THR A 73 -13.58 -16.08 30.78
N GLU A 74 -12.36 -16.58 31.00
CA GLU A 74 -12.03 -17.52 32.07
C GLU A 74 -11.67 -16.78 33.37
N THR A 75 -12.67 -16.18 34.00
CA THR A 75 -12.51 -15.35 35.22
C THR A 75 -12.37 -16.16 36.51
N GLY A 76 -12.42 -17.49 36.45
CA GLY A 76 -12.39 -18.38 37.62
C GLY A 76 -13.65 -18.35 38.48
N GLN A 77 -14.69 -17.62 38.07
CA GLN A 77 -15.95 -17.50 38.82
C GLN A 77 -16.93 -18.62 38.45
N LEU A 78 -17.24 -19.51 39.40
CA LEU A 78 -18.20 -20.61 39.21
C LEU A 78 -19.59 -20.14 38.69
N ARG A 79 -20.03 -18.96 39.13
CA ARG A 79 -21.29 -18.34 38.69
C ARG A 79 -21.30 -18.04 37.18
N TRP A 80 -20.17 -17.62 36.63
CA TRP A 80 -20.05 -17.30 35.21
C TRP A 80 -20.08 -18.56 34.34
N TYR A 81 -19.44 -19.64 34.81
CA TYR A 81 -19.54 -20.95 34.15
C TYR A 81 -20.96 -21.52 34.16
N ALA A 82 -21.68 -21.42 35.29
CA ALA A 82 -23.07 -21.86 35.35
C ALA A 82 -23.97 -21.06 34.40
N ALA A 83 -23.79 -19.74 34.34
CA ALA A 83 -24.52 -18.88 33.42
C ALA A 83 -24.22 -19.20 31.95
N SER A 84 -22.95 -19.43 31.58
CA SER A 84 -22.57 -19.76 30.21
C SER A 84 -23.12 -21.12 29.75
N ILE A 85 -23.13 -22.12 30.62
CA ILE A 85 -23.75 -23.43 30.35
C ILE A 85 -25.25 -23.28 30.14
N ALA A 86 -25.95 -22.53 31.00
CA ALA A 86 -27.39 -22.32 30.88
C ALA A 86 -27.75 -21.61 29.56
N VAL A 87 -27.01 -20.55 29.20
CA VAL A 87 -27.19 -19.84 27.93
C VAL A 87 -26.92 -20.77 26.73
N GLY A 88 -25.84 -21.56 26.79
CA GLY A 88 -25.52 -22.55 25.76
C GLY A 88 -26.63 -23.58 25.56
N ALA A 89 -27.20 -24.10 26.66
CA ALA A 89 -28.30 -25.06 26.60
C ALA A 89 -29.55 -24.45 25.93
N VAL A 90 -29.93 -23.21 26.29
CA VAL A 90 -31.06 -22.51 25.68
C VAL A 90 -30.83 -22.29 24.18
N LEU A 91 -29.63 -21.88 23.77
CA LEU A 91 -29.28 -21.69 22.36
C LEU A 91 -29.36 -23.00 21.56
N VAL A 92 -28.83 -24.10 22.10
CA VAL A 92 -28.89 -25.41 21.44
C VAL A 92 -30.32 -25.88 21.30
N LEU A 93 -31.12 -25.80 22.36
CA LEU A 93 -32.54 -26.17 22.33
C LEU A 93 -33.31 -25.29 21.33
N GLY A 94 -33.06 -23.98 21.32
CA GLY A 94 -33.66 -23.06 20.36
C GLY A 94 -33.28 -23.38 18.91
N ALA A 95 -32.01 -23.70 18.64
CA ALA A 95 -31.55 -24.09 17.32
C ALA A 95 -32.16 -25.42 16.85
N VAL A 96 -32.28 -26.41 17.74
CA VAL A 96 -32.95 -27.68 17.44
C VAL A 96 -34.42 -27.45 17.11
N VAL A 97 -35.12 -26.64 17.90
CA VAL A 97 -36.52 -26.28 17.64
C VAL A 97 -36.65 -25.56 16.31
N LEU A 98 -35.77 -24.60 16.00
CA LEU A 98 -35.77 -23.88 14.72
C LEU A 98 -35.54 -24.80 13.52
N VAL A 99 -34.68 -25.82 13.65
CA VAL A 99 -34.42 -26.82 12.60
C VAL A 99 -35.56 -27.83 12.48
N ALA A 100 -36.29 -28.09 13.57
CA ALA A 100 -37.39 -29.05 13.61
C ALA A 100 -38.73 -28.49 13.12
N ILE A 101 -38.83 -27.17 12.91
CA ILE A 101 -39.98 -26.45 12.34
C ILE A 101 -39.77 -26.30 10.84
#